data_AF-A0A6G3LKU7-F1
#
_entry.id   AF-A0A6G3LKU7-F1
#
_cell.length_a   1.000
_cell.length_b   1.000
_cell.length_c   1.000
_cell.angle_alpha   90.00
_cell.angle_beta   90.00
_cell.angle_gamma   90.00
#
_symmetry.space_group_name_H-M   'P 1'
#
loop_
_entity.id
_entity.type
_entity.pdbx_description
1 polymer ?
#
loop_
_entity_poly.entity_id
_entity_poly.type
_entity_poly.pdbx_seq_one_letter_code
_entity_poly.pdbx_strand_id
1 'polypeptide(L)'
;MSVLPTYEWIEQKARESKFLSDPHVKRLFELSQDKTLFEKSPDYLAKLRRDLLRSSLDFFARNSEFYQRMFDSLGIDPKAAEVEDLAKLAVPSDLLRGDGIEKFYIPNKDDGGYVFRSSGTTGKDPV
;
A
#
# COMPACT_ATOMS: atom_id res chain seq x y z
N MET A 1 -15.69 0.86 23.70
CA MET A 1 -15.11 -0.02 22.66
C MET A 1 -15.74 0.36 21.33
N SER A 2 -14.96 0.78 20.34
CA SER A 2 -15.50 1.02 18.99
C SER A 2 -15.89 -0.32 18.39
N VAL A 3 -17.12 -0.43 17.89
CA VAL A 3 -17.55 -1.60 17.13
C VAL A 3 -16.70 -1.65 15.86
N LEU A 4 -16.14 -2.83 15.54
CA LEU A 4 -15.42 -3.03 14.30
C LEU A 4 -16.40 -3.00 13.12
N PRO A 5 -16.03 -2.43 11.96
CA PRO A 5 -16.86 -2.45 10.78
C PRO A 5 -17.07 -3.90 10.31
N THR A 6 -18.25 -4.19 9.77
CA THR A 6 -18.49 -5.50 9.14
C THR A 6 -17.77 -5.59 7.80
N TYR A 7 -17.57 -6.81 7.32
CA TYR A 7 -16.97 -7.03 6.01
C TYR A 7 -17.79 -6.36 4.89
N GLU A 8 -19.12 -6.48 4.94
CA GLU A 8 -20.04 -5.91 3.94
C GLU A 8 -19.90 -4.39 3.87
N TRP A 9 -19.74 -3.73 5.02
CA TRP A 9 -19.50 -2.29 5.06
C TRP A 9 -18.16 -1.90 4.43
N ILE A 10 -17.09 -2.65 4.72
CA ILE A 10 -15.76 -2.42 4.13
C ILE A 10 -15.82 -2.61 2.62
N GLU A 11 -16.47 -3.68 2.15
CA GLU A 11 -16.62 -3.97 0.74
C GLU A 11 -17.42 -2.89 0.02
N GLN A 12 -18.53 -2.43 0.61
CA GLN A 12 -19.31 -1.32 0.07
C GLN A 12 -18.45 -0.06 -0.06
N LYS A 13 -17.69 0.31 0.97
CA LYS A 13 -16.80 1.48 0.94
C LYS A 13 -15.69 1.35 -0.10
N ALA A 14 -15.12 0.16 -0.26
CA ALA A 14 -14.14 -0.11 -1.30
C ALA A 14 -14.73 0.07 -2.71
N ARG A 15 -15.99 -0.32 -2.93
CA ARG A 15 -16.70 -0.13 -4.21
C ARG A 15 -17.04 1.33 -4.51
N GLU A 16 -17.26 2.13 -3.47
CA GLU A 16 -17.52 3.58 -3.57
C GLU A 16 -16.24 4.41 -3.71
N SER A 17 -15.06 3.82 -3.47
CA SER A 17 -13.78 4.53 -3.48
C SER A 17 -13.44 5.06 -4.86
N LYS A 18 -13.01 6.32 -4.94
CA LYS A 18 -12.54 6.90 -6.21
C LYS A 18 -11.30 6.19 -6.75
N PHE A 19 -10.51 5.58 -5.87
CA PHE A 19 -9.33 4.81 -6.27
C PHE A 19 -9.69 3.53 -6.99
N LEU A 20 -10.92 3.03 -6.95
CA LEU A 20 -11.29 1.86 -7.75
C LEU A 20 -11.16 2.11 -9.27
N SER A 21 -11.21 3.38 -9.70
CA SER A 21 -10.94 3.78 -11.09
C SER A 21 -9.45 3.84 -11.45
N ASP A 22 -8.56 3.78 -10.45
CA ASP A 22 -7.12 3.76 -10.65
C ASP A 22 -6.68 2.44 -11.31
N PRO A 23 -5.87 2.47 -12.39
CA PRO A 23 -5.42 1.25 -13.05
C PRO A 23 -4.71 0.24 -12.13
N HIS A 24 -3.90 0.73 -11.19
CA HIS A 24 -3.20 -0.12 -10.22
C HIS A 24 -4.18 -0.79 -9.25
N VAL A 25 -5.07 0.00 -8.63
CA VAL A 25 -6.02 -0.49 -7.62
C VAL A 25 -7.05 -1.43 -8.27
N LYS A 26 -7.53 -1.09 -9.46
CA LYS A 26 -8.42 -1.97 -10.24
C LYS A 26 -7.77 -3.33 -10.51
N ARG A 27 -6.49 -3.33 -10.92
CA ARG A 27 -5.74 -4.57 -11.15
C ARG A 27 -5.58 -5.39 -9.87
N LEU A 28 -5.28 -4.76 -8.73
CA LEU A 28 -5.23 -5.45 -7.43
C LEU A 28 -6.59 -6.05 -7.06
N PHE A 29 -7.68 -5.31 -7.28
CA PHE A 29 -9.03 -5.78 -7.03
C PHE A 29 -9.37 -7.00 -7.89
N GLU A 30 -9.10 -6.95 -9.20
CA GLU A 30 -9.30 -8.09 -10.11
C GLU A 30 -8.47 -9.31 -9.70
N LEU A 31 -7.20 -9.12 -9.35
CA LEU A 31 -6.32 -10.20 -8.87
C LEU A 31 -6.81 -10.82 -7.56
N SER A 32 -7.39 -10.02 -6.65
CA SER A 32 -7.93 -10.54 -5.39
C SER A 32 -9.13 -11.48 -5.58
N GLN A 33 -9.80 -11.39 -6.74
CA GLN A 33 -10.93 -12.23 -7.11
C GLN A 33 -10.52 -13.43 -7.98
N ASP A 34 -9.28 -13.46 -8.48
CA ASP A 34 -8.78 -14.56 -9.31
C ASP A 34 -8.43 -15.78 -8.46
N LYS A 35 -9.34 -16.76 -8.44
CA LYS A 35 -9.17 -18.04 -7.73
C LYS A 35 -8.04 -18.91 -8.30
N THR A 36 -7.59 -18.63 -9.52
CA THR A 36 -6.55 -19.39 -10.22
C THR A 36 -5.17 -18.71 -10.13
N LEU A 37 -5.05 -17.60 -9.41
CA LEU A 37 -3.83 -16.81 -9.35
C LEU A 37 -2.62 -17.65 -8.91
N PHE A 38 -2.80 -18.48 -7.89
CA PHE A 38 -1.72 -19.33 -7.36
C PHE A 38 -1.52 -20.64 -8.13
N GLU A 39 -2.33 -20.90 -9.16
CA GLU A 39 -2.16 -22.02 -10.09
C GLU A 39 -1.27 -21.65 -11.29
N LYS A 40 -0.94 -20.36 -11.45
CA LYS A 40 -0.08 -19.87 -12.54
C LYS A 40 1.36 -20.34 -12.37
N SER A 41 2.10 -20.34 -13.48
CA SER A 41 3.51 -20.75 -13.46
C SER A 41 4.37 -19.80 -12.61
N PRO A 42 5.49 -20.31 -12.05
CA PRO A 42 6.46 -19.47 -11.33
C PRO A 42 6.94 -18.25 -12.14
N ASP A 43 7.20 -18.43 -13.44
CA ASP A 43 7.63 -17.33 -14.32
C ASP A 43 6.57 -16.24 -14.47
N TYR A 44 5.30 -16.65 -14.59
CA TYR A 44 4.19 -15.71 -14.64
C TYR A 44 4.08 -14.92 -13.32
N LEU A 45 4.16 -15.61 -12.18
CA LEU A 45 4.10 -14.98 -10.86
C LEU A 45 5.28 -14.05 -10.60
N ALA A 46 6.48 -14.41 -11.05
CA ALA A 46 7.66 -13.56 -10.95
C ALA A 46 7.49 -12.26 -11.76
N LYS A 47 6.98 -12.37 -13.01
CA LYS A 47 6.65 -11.21 -13.83
C LYS A 47 5.56 -10.35 -13.19
N LEU A 48 4.48 -10.99 -12.72
CA LEU A 48 3.38 -10.31 -12.06
C LEU A 48 3.87 -9.54 -10.83
N ARG A 49 4.73 -10.14 -9.99
CA ARG A 49 5.31 -9.49 -8.82
C ARG A 49 6.09 -8.24 -9.19
N ARG A 50 6.91 -8.28 -10.24
CA ARG A 50 7.67 -7.12 -10.74
C ARG A 50 6.73 -6.03 -11.27
N ASP A 51 5.73 -6.42 -12.06
CA ASP A 51 4.74 -5.47 -12.60
C ASP A 51 3.97 -4.78 -11.47
N LEU A 52 3.55 -5.55 -10.45
CA LEU A 52 2.84 -5.02 -9.29
C LEU A 52 3.73 -4.09 -8.47
N LEU A 53 5.00 -4.44 -8.23
CA LEU A 53 5.95 -3.57 -7.56
C LEU A 53 6.02 -2.21 -8.24
N ARG A 54 6.32 -2.19 -9.54
CA ARG A 54 6.46 -0.96 -10.32
C ARG A 54 5.17 -0.14 -10.32
N SER A 55 4.03 -0.81 -10.50
CA SER A 55 2.72 -0.18 -10.46
C SER A 55 2.36 0.39 -9.08
N SER A 56 2.77 -0.26 -7.98
CA SER A 56 2.57 0.26 -6.62
C SER A 56 3.42 1.50 -6.36
N LEU A 57 4.70 1.48 -6.77
CA LEU A 57 5.58 2.63 -6.61
C LEU A 57 5.08 3.82 -7.42
N ASP A 58 4.66 3.60 -8.67
CA ASP A 58 4.08 4.64 -9.51
C ASP A 58 2.80 5.21 -8.86
N PHE A 59 1.92 4.33 -8.36
CA PHE A 59 0.72 4.72 -7.62
C PHE A 59 1.02 5.62 -6.41
N PHE A 60 2.03 5.29 -5.61
CA PHE A 60 2.40 6.13 -4.47
C PHE A 60 3.01 7.47 -4.91
N ALA A 61 3.95 7.45 -5.87
CA ALA A 61 4.62 8.65 -6.36
C ALA A 61 3.64 9.67 -6.96
N ARG A 62 2.69 9.20 -7.77
CA ARG A 62 1.70 10.06 -8.45
C ARG A 62 0.61 10.61 -7.52
N ASN A 63 0.42 10.00 -6.35
CA ASN A 63 -0.62 10.39 -5.40
C ASN A 63 -0.07 11.08 -4.14
N SER A 64 1.25 11.16 -3.94
CA SER A 64 1.85 11.77 -2.76
C SER A 64 3.27 12.27 -3.01
N GLU A 65 3.48 13.58 -2.83
CA GLU A 65 4.80 14.22 -2.95
C GLU A 65 5.83 13.63 -1.98
N PHE A 66 5.38 13.12 -0.83
CA PHE A 66 6.27 12.47 0.14
C PHE A 66 6.95 11.25 -0.49
N TYR A 67 6.16 10.38 -1.13
CA TYR A 67 6.69 9.18 -1.78
C TYR A 67 7.56 9.53 -2.99
N GLN A 68 7.16 10.53 -3.78
CA GLN A 68 7.97 11.02 -4.89
C GLN A 68 9.37 11.45 -4.42
N ARG A 69 9.45 12.34 -3.42
CA ARG A 69 10.74 12.81 -2.89
C ARG A 69 11.55 11.68 -2.24
N MET A 70 10.87 10.75 -1.56
CA MET A 70 11.53 9.58 -0.97
C MET A 70 12.18 8.71 -2.04
N PHE A 71 11.46 8.38 -3.11
CA PHE A 71 12.00 7.59 -4.22
C PHE A 71 13.16 8.30 -4.92
N ASP A 72 13.04 9.60 -5.18
CA ASP A 72 14.12 10.41 -5.76
C ASP A 72 15.38 10.36 -4.88
N SER A 73 15.23 10.51 -3.56
CA SER A 73 16.36 10.48 -2.62
C SER A 73 17.05 9.12 -2.53
N LEU A 74 16.31 8.04 -2.80
CA LEU A 74 16.82 6.67 -2.78
C LEU A 74 17.28 6.18 -4.16
N GLY A 75 17.15 7.03 -5.20
CA GLY A 75 17.47 6.67 -6.58
C GLY A 75 16.59 5.53 -7.12
N ILE A 76 15.31 5.49 -6.72
CA ILE A 76 14.35 4.48 -7.17
C ILE A 76 13.49 5.09 -8.29
N ASP A 77 13.59 4.53 -9.49
CA ASP A 77 12.66 4.82 -10.59
C ASP A 77 11.51 3.81 -10.56
N PRO A 78 10.26 4.22 -10.28
CA PRO A 78 9.10 3.32 -10.30
C PRO A 78 8.95 2.49 -11.60
N LYS A 79 9.39 3.00 -12.75
CA LYS A 79 9.28 2.29 -14.04
C LYS A 79 10.32 1.20 -14.22
N ALA A 80 11.47 1.33 -13.56
CA ALA A 80 12.60 0.43 -13.68
C ALA A 80 12.88 -0.39 -12.41
N ALA A 81 12.12 -0.17 -11.33
CA ALA A 81 12.32 -0.80 -10.04
C ALA A 81 12.35 -2.33 -10.12
N GLU A 82 13.28 -2.91 -9.38
CA GLU A 82 13.41 -4.35 -9.16
C GLU A 82 13.15 -4.69 -7.69
N VAL A 83 12.97 -5.98 -7.40
CA VAL A 83 12.57 -6.45 -6.06
C VAL A 83 13.62 -6.05 -5.01
N GLU A 84 14.89 -5.98 -5.40
CA GLU A 84 16.01 -5.59 -4.56
C GLU A 84 15.91 -4.13 -4.08
N ASP A 85 15.24 -3.25 -4.84
CA ASP A 85 15.01 -1.86 -4.44
C ASP A 85 14.09 -1.75 -3.22
N LEU A 86 13.27 -2.77 -2.93
CA LEU A 86 12.44 -2.80 -1.71
C LEU A 86 13.27 -2.71 -0.44
N ALA A 87 14.51 -3.20 -0.44
CA ALA A 87 15.40 -3.11 0.72
C ALA A 87 15.70 -1.65 1.10
N LYS A 88 15.75 -0.74 0.12
CA LYS A 88 15.96 0.70 0.34
C LYS A 88 14.73 1.39 0.93
N LEU A 89 13.55 0.80 0.75
CA LEU A 89 12.26 1.32 1.23
C LEU A 89 11.94 0.87 2.66
N ALA A 90 12.89 0.27 3.37
CA ALA A 90 12.70 -0.17 4.74
C ALA A 90 12.39 1.04 5.66
N VAL A 91 11.20 1.06 6.23
CA VAL A 91 10.76 2.07 7.20
C VAL A 91 10.80 1.46 8.60
N PRO A 92 11.57 2.01 9.55
CA PRO A 92 11.54 1.59 10.94
C PRO A 92 10.13 1.71 11.54
N SER A 93 9.72 0.71 12.33
CA SER A 93 8.38 0.70 12.94
C SER A 93 8.11 1.94 13.80
N ASP A 94 9.13 2.54 14.40
CA ASP A 94 9.02 3.75 15.22
C ASP A 94 8.56 4.96 14.42
N LEU A 95 8.88 5.03 13.12
CA LEU A 95 8.38 6.10 12.24
C LEU A 95 6.89 5.97 11.94
N LEU A 96 6.28 4.81 12.21
CA LEU A 96 4.85 4.55 12.04
C LEU A 96 4.06 4.72 13.35
N ARG A 97 4.73 5.07 14.46
CA ARG A 97 4.08 5.27 15.76
C ARG A 97 3.57 6.72 15.91
N GLY A 98 2.46 6.87 16.63
CA GLY A 98 1.85 8.17 16.91
C GLY A 98 1.51 8.92 15.61
N ASP A 99 1.78 10.22 15.60
CA ASP A 99 1.49 11.09 14.45
C ASP A 99 2.51 10.94 13.31
N GLY A 100 3.60 10.19 13.54
CA GLY A 100 4.62 9.91 12.53
C GLY A 100 4.09 9.16 11.30
N ILE A 101 2.98 8.42 11.46
CA ILE A 101 2.32 7.69 10.37
C ILE A 101 1.65 8.61 9.34
N GLU A 102 1.28 9.84 9.73
CA GLU A 102 0.46 10.71 8.88
C GLU A 102 1.14 11.09 7.57
N LYS A 103 2.47 11.24 7.58
CA LYS A 103 3.27 11.52 6.37
C LYS A 103 3.21 10.40 5.32
N PHE A 104 2.88 9.18 5.74
CA PHE A 104 2.73 8.02 4.85
C PHE A 104 1.31 7.90 4.29
N TYR A 105 0.37 8.76 4.69
CA TYR A 105 -0.96 8.76 4.11
C TYR A 105 -0.94 9.33 2.70
N ILE A 106 -1.80 8.79 1.85
CA ILE A 106 -2.12 9.42 0.57
C ILE A 106 -2.99 10.64 0.87
N PRO A 107 -2.56 11.87 0.53
CA PRO A 107 -3.30 13.10 0.86
C PRO A 107 -4.73 13.09 0.33
N ASN A 108 -4.91 12.62 -0.90
CA ASN A 108 -6.20 12.54 -1.57
C ASN A 108 -6.95 11.24 -1.24
N LYS A 109 -6.83 10.68 -0.04
CA LYS A 109 -7.64 9.52 0.37
C LYS A 109 -9.13 9.84 0.45
N ASP A 110 -9.98 8.82 0.41
CA ASP A 110 -11.42 9.00 0.62
C ASP A 110 -11.72 9.26 2.10
N ASP A 111 -12.70 10.14 2.36
CA ASP A 111 -13.19 10.42 3.69
C ASP A 111 -14.16 9.34 4.18
N GLY A 112 -14.34 9.23 5.50
CA GLY A 112 -15.33 8.33 6.09
C GLY A 112 -14.93 6.85 6.12
N GLY A 113 -13.63 6.55 6.04
CA GLY A 113 -13.08 5.21 6.25
C GLY A 113 -12.97 4.79 7.72
N TYR A 114 -12.42 3.60 7.95
CA TYR A 114 -12.11 3.09 9.30
C TYR A 114 -10.60 2.99 9.51
N VAL A 115 -10.13 3.34 10.70
CA VAL A 115 -8.71 3.24 11.06
C VAL A 115 -8.51 2.02 11.95
N PHE A 116 -7.83 1.00 11.44
CA PHE A 116 -7.39 -0.15 12.22
C PHE A 116 -6.10 0.19 12.96
N ARG A 117 -6.09 0.03 14.28
CA ARG A 117 -4.92 0.27 15.14
C ARG A 117 -4.58 -1.00 15.90
N SER A 118 -3.29 -1.31 16.05
CA SER A 118 -2.84 -2.41 16.90
C SER A 118 -3.07 -2.08 18.38
N SER A 119 -3.17 -3.10 19.24
CA SER A 119 -3.06 -2.89 20.68
C SER A 119 -1.70 -2.24 20.97
N GLY A 120 -1.69 -1.13 21.69
CA GLY A 120 -0.50 -0.28 21.87
C GLY A 120 0.72 -1.01 22.40
N THR A 121 1.91 -0.56 22.01
CA THR A 121 3.17 -1.00 22.59
C THR A 121 3.36 -0.30 23.93
N THR A 122 2.92 -0.91 25.04
CA THR A 122 3.27 -0.43 26.38
C THR A 122 4.79 -0.53 26.56
N GLY A 123 5.49 0.61 26.50
CA GLY A 123 6.78 0.82 27.18
C GLY A 123 8.01 0.07 26.66
N LYS A 124 8.35 0.18 25.37
CA LYS A 124 9.76 0.05 24.97
C LYS A 124 10.16 1.33 24.25
N ASP A 125 11.13 2.03 24.85
CA ASP A 125 11.87 3.09 24.19
C ASP A 125 12.26 2.63 22.78
N PRO A 126 12.23 3.53 21.78
CA PRO A 126 12.69 3.20 20.43
C PRO A 126 14.10 2.61 20.53
N VAL A 127 14.29 1.45 19.90
CA VAL A 127 15.57 0.71 19.91
C VAL A 127 16.48 1.28 18.85
#